data_AF-A0A7V5T4H2-F1
#
_entry.id   AF-A0A7V5T4H2-F1
#
_cell.length_a   1.000
_cell.length_b   1.000
_cell.length_c   1.000
_cell.angle_alpha   90.00
_cell.angle_beta   90.00
_cell.angle_gamma   90.00
#
_symmetry.space_group_name_H-M   'P 1'
#
loop_
_entity.id
_entity.type
_entity.pdbx_description
1 polymer ?
#
loop_
_entity_poly.entity_id
_entity_poly.type
_entity_poly.pdbx_seq_one_letter_code
_entity_poly.pdbx_strand_id
1 'polypeptide(L)'
;DGRLKVGMLQGYELLADLSDDLGRKFLELYWAVASPLRPYLESRNMSPLAHGFQPVGQDVFEKLRAVITDEFLGKLVPDWRNRLAVHRLPRLPEA
;
A
#
# COMPACT_ATOMS: atom_id res chain seq x y z
N ASP A 1 6.48 8.70 -25.54
CA ASP A 1 6.76 7.70 -24.49
C ASP A 1 5.88 6.46 -24.44
N GLY A 2 4.85 6.26 -25.27
CA GLY A 2 4.24 4.94 -25.58
C GLY A 2 3.75 4.04 -24.41
N ARG A 3 3.89 4.47 -23.16
CA ARG A 3 3.60 3.71 -21.95
C ARG A 3 2.25 4.16 -21.42
N LEU A 4 1.33 3.21 -21.30
CA LEU A 4 0.06 3.42 -20.62
C LEU A 4 0.34 3.67 -19.13
N LYS A 5 -0.18 4.77 -18.59
CA LYS A 5 -0.20 4.99 -17.14
C LYS A 5 -1.40 4.23 -16.58
N VAL A 6 -1.12 3.17 -15.85
CA VAL A 6 -2.13 2.38 -15.15
C VAL A 6 -2.19 2.88 -13.71
N GLY A 7 -3.39 3.25 -13.25
CA GLY A 7 -3.62 3.61 -11.85
C GLY A 7 -3.43 2.40 -10.94
N MET A 8 -3.15 2.63 -9.65
CA MET A 8 -2.86 1.54 -8.71
C MET A 8 -3.97 0.47 -8.69
N LEU A 9 -5.23 0.88 -8.56
CA LEU A 9 -6.38 -0.04 -8.56
C LEU A 9 -6.45 -0.84 -9.86
N GLN A 10 -6.33 -0.16 -11.01
CA GLN A 10 -6.32 -0.79 -12.33
C GLN A 10 -5.18 -1.79 -12.50
N GLY A 11 -4.04 -1.54 -11.86
CA GLY A 11 -2.92 -2.48 -11.84
C GLY A 11 -3.27 -3.78 -11.11
N TYR A 12 -3.94 -3.68 -9.96
CA TYR A 12 -4.40 -4.86 -9.22
C TYR A 12 -5.59 -5.57 -9.88
N GLU A 13 -6.48 -4.83 -10.55
CA GLU A 13 -7.53 -5.40 -11.41
C GLU A 13 -6.92 -6.24 -12.52
N LEU A 14 -5.94 -5.69 -13.24
CA LEU A 14 -5.21 -6.42 -14.28
C LEU A 14 -4.51 -7.67 -13.73
N LEU A 15 -3.87 -7.58 -12.57
CA LEU A 15 -3.26 -8.75 -11.92
C LEU A 15 -4.31 -9.83 -11.61
N ALA A 16 -5.46 -9.44 -11.04
CA ALA A 16 -6.53 -10.38 -10.73
C ALA A 16 -7.10 -11.05 -11.98
N ASP A 17 -7.29 -10.29 -13.06
CA ASP A 17 -7.74 -10.79 -14.37
C ASP A 17 -6.73 -11.80 -14.96
N LEU A 18 -5.44 -11.58 -14.71
CA LEU A 18 -4.36 -12.51 -15.05
C LEU A 18 -4.22 -13.69 -14.07
N SER A 19 -5.18 -13.86 -13.16
CA SER A 19 -5.21 -14.92 -12.14
C SER A 19 -4.07 -14.85 -11.11
N ASP A 20 -3.48 -13.67 -10.93
CA ASP A 20 -2.44 -13.45 -9.93
C ASP A 20 -3.04 -13.28 -8.52
N ASP A 21 -2.46 -14.00 -7.55
CA ASP A 21 -2.94 -14.04 -6.17
C ASP A 21 -2.77 -12.70 -5.44
N LEU A 22 -1.77 -11.90 -5.79
CA LEU A 22 -1.61 -10.54 -5.26
C LEU A 22 -2.77 -9.66 -5.71
N GLY A 23 -3.12 -9.71 -6.99
CA GLY A 23 -4.26 -8.98 -7.55
C GLY A 23 -5.56 -9.35 -6.84
N ARG A 24 -5.85 -10.65 -6.75
CA ARG A 24 -7.05 -11.16 -6.07
C ARG A 24 -7.11 -10.75 -4.60
N LYS A 25 -6.02 -10.92 -3.85
CA LYS A 25 -5.97 -10.58 -2.43
C LYS A 25 -6.14 -9.08 -2.20
N PHE A 26 -5.55 -8.24 -3.05
CA PHE A 26 -5.76 -6.80 -2.98
C PHE A 26 -7.25 -6.45 -3.18
N LEU A 27 -7.88 -6.97 -4.24
CA LEU A 27 -9.28 -6.67 -4.55
C LEU A 27 -10.24 -7.17 -3.46
N GLU A 28 -9.99 -8.35 -2.89
CA GLU A 28 -10.74 -8.89 -1.75
C GLU A 28 -10.75 -7.89 -0.57
N LEU A 29 -9.58 -7.40 -0.18
CA LEU A 29 -9.45 -6.44 0.92
C LEU A 29 -9.98 -5.06 0.54
N TYR A 30 -9.81 -4.62 -0.71
CA TYR A 30 -10.23 -3.30 -1.17
C TYR A 30 -11.75 -3.17 -1.31
N TRP A 31 -12.43 -4.22 -1.82
CA TRP A 31 -13.87 -4.20 -2.08
C TRP A 31 -14.74 -4.80 -0.98
N ALA A 32 -14.15 -5.38 0.07
CA ALA A 32 -14.91 -5.85 1.23
C ALA A 32 -15.82 -4.75 1.81
N VAL A 33 -17.01 -5.14 2.29
CA VAL A 33 -18.02 -4.23 2.87
C VAL A 33 -17.42 -3.39 3.99
N ALA A 34 -16.61 -4.01 4.85
CA ALA A 34 -15.78 -3.34 5.85
C ALA A 34 -14.31 -3.39 5.40
N SER A 35 -13.98 -2.70 4.30
CA SER A 35 -12.64 -2.75 3.72
C SER A 35 -11.57 -2.32 4.72
N PRO A 36 -10.60 -3.18 5.05
CA PRO A 36 -9.46 -2.80 5.88
C PRO A 36 -8.42 -1.98 5.12
N LEU A 37 -8.60 -1.73 3.82
CA LEU A 37 -7.58 -1.10 2.97
C LEU A 37 -8.04 0.26 2.42
N ARG A 38 -9.27 0.33 1.91
CA ARG A 38 -9.78 1.48 1.15
C ARG A 38 -9.75 2.80 1.94
N PRO A 39 -10.23 2.87 3.21
CA PRO A 39 -10.21 4.13 3.96
C PRO A 39 -8.80 4.70 4.17
N TYR A 40 -7.81 3.83 4.38
CA TYR A 40 -6.42 4.26 4.60
C TYR A 40 -5.75 4.72 3.30
N LEU A 41 -6.02 4.05 2.18
CA LEU A 41 -5.53 4.47 0.87
C LEU A 41 -6.14 5.82 0.43
N GLU A 42 -7.42 6.03 0.70
CA GLU A 42 -8.09 7.31 0.49
C GLU A 42 -7.47 8.41 1.37
N SER A 43 -7.22 8.12 2.65
CA SER A 43 -6.53 9.05 3.55
C SER A 43 -5.12 9.40 3.05
N ARG A 44 -4.34 8.43 2.56
CA ARG A 44 -3.02 8.67 1.95
C ARG A 44 -3.12 9.55 0.71
N ASN A 45 -4.12 9.37 -0.15
CA ASN A 45 -4.33 10.20 -1.34
C ASN A 45 -4.66 11.65 -0.98
N MET A 46 -5.37 11.87 0.13
CA MET A 46 -5.67 13.20 0.65
C MET A 46 -4.49 13.87 1.36
N SER A 47 -3.33 13.22 1.47
CA SER A 47 -2.18 13.75 2.16
C SER A 47 -1.30 14.71 1.34
N PRO A 48 -0.55 15.61 2.00
CA PRO A 48 0.46 16.46 1.34
C PRO A 48 1.56 15.68 0.62
N LEU A 49 1.81 14.43 1.03
CA LEU A 49 2.77 13.54 0.38
C LEU A 49 2.22 12.88 -0.90
N ALA A 50 0.95 13.10 -1.21
CA ALA A 50 0.30 12.63 -2.42
C ALA A 50 -0.32 13.81 -3.20
N HIS A 51 -1.63 14.02 -3.08
CA HIS A 51 -2.36 14.98 -3.90
C HIS A 51 -3.26 15.92 -3.09
N GLY A 52 -3.30 15.81 -1.76
CA GLY A 52 -4.19 16.61 -0.92
C GLY A 52 -3.47 17.41 0.16
N PHE A 53 -4.23 17.87 1.15
CA PHE A 53 -3.74 18.75 2.23
C PHE A 53 -4.04 18.20 3.63
N GLN A 54 -4.64 17.01 3.73
CA GLN A 54 -5.04 16.39 5.00
C GLN A 54 -3.88 15.58 5.59
N PRO A 55 -3.36 15.91 6.77
CA PRO A 55 -2.27 15.16 7.36
C PRO A 55 -2.70 13.72 7.69
N VAL A 56 -1.78 12.77 7.48
CA VAL A 56 -1.96 11.38 7.90
C VAL A 56 -1.40 11.24 9.31
N GLY A 57 -2.27 10.94 10.28
CA GLY A 57 -1.87 10.70 11.66
C GLY A 57 -1.21 9.33 11.85
N GLN A 58 -0.56 9.15 13.01
CA GLN A 58 0.12 7.90 13.37
C GLN A 58 -0.81 6.69 13.33
N ASP A 59 -2.05 6.81 13.82
CA ASP A 59 -3.02 5.70 13.83
C ASP A 59 -3.33 5.17 12.42
N VAL A 60 -3.57 6.07 11.46
CA VAL A 60 -3.81 5.72 10.05
C VAL A 60 -2.58 5.05 9.44
N PHE A 61 -1.39 5.60 9.73
CA PHE A 61 -0.14 5.03 9.26
C PHE A 61 0.07 3.60 9.80
N GLU A 62 -0.09 3.40 11.11
CA GLU A 62 0.14 2.11 11.76
C GLU A 62 -0.84 1.04 11.26
N LYS A 63 -2.11 1.40 11.07
CA LYS A 63 -3.12 0.47 10.53
C LYS A 63 -2.85 0.11 9.08
N LEU A 64 -2.49 1.07 8.23
CA LEU A 64 -2.10 0.79 6.86
C LEU A 64 -0.83 -0.08 6.81
N ARG A 65 0.15 0.24 7.65
CA ARG A 65 1.40 -0.53 7.77
C ARG A 65 1.11 -1.98 8.12
N ALA A 66 0.28 -2.23 9.14
CA ALA A 66 -0.08 -3.57 9.58
C ALA A 66 -0.73 -4.37 8.44
N VAL A 67 -1.71 -3.81 7.74
CA VAL A 67 -2.35 -4.50 6.60
C VAL A 67 -1.33 -4.85 5.51
N ILE A 68 -0.42 -3.93 5.19
CA ILE A 68 0.63 -4.20 4.18
C ILE A 68 1.60 -5.29 4.65
N THR A 69 2.03 -5.26 5.91
CA THR A 69 2.99 -6.24 6.46
C THR A 69 2.40 -7.62 6.59
N ASP A 70 1.15 -7.70 7.04
CA ASP A 70 0.52 -8.95 7.45
C ASP A 70 -0.10 -9.68 6.24
N GLU A 71 -0.66 -8.94 5.28
CA GLU A 71 -1.38 -9.55 4.16
C GLU A 71 -0.53 -9.74 2.90
N PHE A 72 0.49 -8.90 2.70
CA PHE A 72 1.21 -8.81 1.41
C PHE A 72 2.71 -9.09 1.52
N LEU A 73 3.44 -8.38 2.40
CA LEU A 73 4.90 -8.39 2.41
C LEU A 73 5.50 -9.77 2.61
N GLY A 74 4.96 -10.58 3.53
CA GLY A 74 5.44 -11.95 3.74
C GLY A 74 5.29 -12.87 2.53
N LYS A 75 4.29 -12.62 1.67
CA LYS A 75 4.04 -13.42 0.46
C LYS A 75 4.93 -12.97 -0.70
N LEU A 76 5.13 -11.67 -0.86
CA LEU A 76 5.89 -11.08 -1.97
C LEU A 76 7.40 -11.11 -1.72
N VAL A 77 7.80 -10.90 -0.47
CA VAL A 77 9.20 -10.81 -0.06
C VAL A 77 9.34 -11.56 1.27
N PRO A 78 9.53 -12.90 1.24
CA PRO A 78 9.53 -13.72 2.45
C PRO A 78 10.50 -13.24 3.54
N ASP A 79 11.63 -12.64 3.13
CA ASP A 79 12.68 -12.15 4.00
C ASP A 79 12.66 -10.62 4.22
N TRP A 80 11.49 -9.98 4.07
CA TRP A 80 11.39 -8.51 4.06
C TRP A 80 11.90 -7.86 5.35
N ARG A 81 11.79 -8.53 6.51
CA ARG A 81 12.26 -8.00 7.81
C ARG A 81 13.78 -7.85 7.84
N ASN A 82 14.51 -8.86 7.37
CA ASN A 82 15.97 -8.80 7.32
C ASN A 82 16.44 -7.80 6.27
N ARG A 83 15.74 -7.71 5.12
CA ARG A 83 16.01 -6.69 4.10
C ARG A 83 15.78 -5.27 4.63
N LEU A 84 14.74 -5.04 5.42
CA LEU A 84 14.50 -3.73 6.03
C LEU A 84 15.62 -3.34 6.99
N ALA A 85 16.15 -4.30 7.77
CA ALA A 85 17.22 -4.04 8.74
C ALA A 85 18.56 -3.61 8.09
N VAL A 86 18.83 -4.05 6.86
CA VAL A 86 20.05 -3.67 6.12
C VAL A 86 19.90 -2.36 5.34
N HIS A 87 18.67 -1.84 5.16
CA HIS A 87 18.43 -0.58 4.49
C HIS A 87 18.46 0.60 5.48
N ARG A 88 19.31 1.59 5.19
CA ARG A 88 19.26 2.89 5.88
C ARG A 88 18.20 3.76 5.20
N LEU A 89 17.04 3.89 5.83
CA LEU A 89 16.10 4.95 5.46
C LEU A 89 16.72 6.32 5.78
N PRO A 90 16.49 7.35 4.96
CA PRO A 90 16.90 8.71 5.28
C PRO A 90 16.36 9.08 6.66
N ARG A 91 17.23 9.55 7.56
CA ARG A 91 16.77 10.12 8.83
C ARG A 91 16.11 11.46 8.50
N LEU A 92 14.88 11.66 8.96
CA LEU A 92 14.31 13.00 8.98
C LEU A 92 15.13 13.84 9.98
N PRO A 93 15.40 15.13 9.69
CA PRO A 93 16.03 16.02 10.66
C PRO A 93 15.19 16.04 11.95
N GLU A 94 15.86 16.05 13.10
CA GLU A 94 15.19 16.34 14.38
C GLU A 94 14.60 17.76 14.30
N ALA A 95 13.35 17.91 14.74
CA ALA A 95 12.59 19.16 14.71
C ALA A 95 12.94 20.07 15.89
#